data_AF-A0A845ZAD2-F1
#
_entry.id   AF-A0A845ZAD2-F1
#
_cell.length_a   1.000
_cell.length_b   1.000
_cell.length_c   1.000
_cell.angle_alpha   90.00
_cell.angle_beta   90.00
_cell.angle_gamma   90.00
#
_symmetry.space_group_name_H-M   'P 1'
#
loop_
_entity.id
_entity.type
_entity.pdbx_description
1 polymer ?
#
loop_
_entity_poly.entity_id
_entity_poly.type
_entity_poly.pdbx_seq_one_letter_code
_entity_poly.pdbx_strand_id
1 'polypeptide(L)' 'MANISGDNNDNLLIGSPEPDLMGGFGGNDTILGEAGDDTQGGGEGEDEIIGGIGSDLLT' A
#
# COMPACT_ATOMS: atom_id res chain seq x y z
N MET A 1 -1.89 8.45 -9.86
CA MET A 1 -0.73 7.55 -9.96
C MET A 1 0.52 8.14 -9.37
N ALA A 2 0.55 8.11 -8.05
CA ALA A 2 1.76 8.14 -7.25
C ALA A 2 2.40 6.74 -7.24
N ASN A 3 3.70 6.73 -6.95
CA ASN A 3 4.44 5.53 -6.58
C ASN A 3 4.94 5.76 -5.15
N ILE A 4 4.51 4.90 -4.23
CA ILE A 4 4.78 5.04 -2.80
C ILE A 4 5.47 3.75 -2.35
N SER A 5 6.58 3.89 -1.67
CA SER A 5 7.42 2.75 -1.33
C SER A 5 8.02 2.92 0.05
N GLY A 6 7.93 1.86 0.84
CA GLY A 6 8.58 1.69 2.12
C GLY A 6 10.04 1.28 2.03
N ASP A 7 10.53 0.63 3.07
CA ASP A 7 11.86 0.07 3.23
C ASP A 7 11.83 -1.26 4.00
N ASN A 8 12.89 -1.61 4.74
CA ASN A 8 12.97 -2.88 5.48
C ASN A 8 12.53 -2.75 6.96
N ASN A 9 11.85 -1.65 7.31
CA ASN A 9 11.29 -1.42 8.62
C ASN A 9 9.78 -1.20 8.51
N ASP A 10 9.08 -1.31 9.63
CA ASP A 10 7.67 -0.97 9.74
C ASP A 10 7.37 0.44 9.20
N ASN A 11 6.49 0.54 8.20
CA ASN A 11 6.14 1.78 7.53
C ASN A 11 4.63 2.06 7.59
N LEU A 12 4.29 3.36 7.54
CA LEU A 12 2.93 3.83 7.29
C LEU A 12 2.91 4.47 5.91
N LEU A 13 2.24 3.82 4.96
CA LEU A 13 2.07 4.27 3.59
C LEU A 13 0.62 4.71 3.39
N ILE A 14 0.43 5.95 2.90
CA ILE A 14 -0.89 6.53 2.66
C ILE A 14 -0.95 6.98 1.20
N GLY A 15 -1.87 6.38 0.45
CA GLY A 15 -2.21 6.69 -0.92
C GLY A 15 -2.97 8.00 -1.09
N SER A 16 -3.57 8.15 -2.26
CA SER A 16 -4.31 9.34 -2.68
C SER A 16 -5.69 8.95 -3.23
N PRO A 17 -6.56 9.91 -3.56
CA PRO A 17 -7.83 9.61 -4.22
C PRO A 17 -7.72 9.17 -5.69
N GLU A 18 -6.51 8.95 -6.20
CA GLU A 18 -6.21 8.56 -7.58
C GLU A 18 -5.52 7.19 -7.57
N PRO A 19 -5.58 6.41 -8.67
CA PRO A 19 -4.93 5.09 -8.73
C PRO A 19 -3.46 5.15 -8.38
N ASP A 20 -2.96 4.34 -7.45
CA ASP A 20 -1.59 4.36 -6.94
C ASP A 20 -0.87 3.00 -7.02
N LEU A 21 0.47 3.02 -7.01
CA LEU A 21 1.31 1.83 -6.84
C LEU A 21 2.04 1.94 -5.49
N MET A 22 1.79 0.99 -4.60
CA MET A 22 2.27 1.00 -3.22
C MET A 22 2.99 -0.30 -2.86
N GLY A 23 4.13 -0.19 -2.16
CA GLY A 23 4.92 -1.35 -1.71
C GLY A 23 5.58 -1.13 -0.35
N GLY A 24 5.28 -1.99 0.63
CA GLY A 24 5.88 -1.95 1.98
C GLY A 24 7.33 -2.46 2.01
N PHE A 25 7.58 -3.58 1.31
CA PHE A 25 8.83 -4.34 1.24
C PHE A 25 9.12 -5.23 2.43
N GLY A 26 9.68 -4.74 3.53
CA GLY A 26 10.02 -5.58 4.67
C GLY A 26 9.70 -4.89 5.98
N GLY A 27 9.34 -5.68 7.00
CA GLY A 27 8.81 -5.14 8.25
C GLY A 27 7.30 -5.30 8.30
N ASN A 28 6.68 -4.84 9.38
CA ASN A 28 5.23 -4.93 9.56
C ASN A 28 4.60 -3.60 9.14
N ASP A 29 4.05 -3.54 7.94
CA ASP A 29 3.60 -2.29 7.33
C ASP A 29 2.11 -2.02 7.54
N THR A 30 1.72 -0.75 7.48
CA THR A 30 0.33 -0.30 7.32
C THR A 30 0.21 0.47 6.02
N ILE A 31 -0.59 -0.04 5.10
CA ILE A 31 -0.79 0.52 3.76
C ILE A 31 -2.26 0.91 3.60
N LEU A 32 -2.53 2.18 3.33
CA LEU A 32 -3.87 2.75 3.17
C LEU A 32 -4.04 3.35 1.78
N GLY A 33 -4.87 2.77 0.91
CA GLY A 33 -5.02 3.22 -0.47
C GLY A 33 -5.93 4.41 -0.73
N GLU A 34 -6.82 4.76 0.21
CA GLU A 34 -7.84 5.81 0.04
C GLU A 34 -8.86 5.49 -1.07
N ALA A 35 -8.75 6.06 -2.27
CA ALA A 35 -9.70 5.84 -3.36
C ALA A 35 -8.98 5.79 -4.71
N GLY A 36 -9.57 5.10 -5.69
CA GLY A 36 -8.89 4.80 -6.95
C GLY A 36 -8.66 3.30 -7.07
N ASP A 37 -8.21 2.86 -8.25
CA ASP A 37 -7.90 1.45 -8.49
C ASP A 37 -6.41 1.22 -8.19
N ASP A 38 -6.10 0.74 -6.98
CA ASP A 38 -4.72 0.67 -6.51
C ASP A 38 -4.06 -0.69 -6.75
N THR A 39 -2.72 -0.69 -6.78
CA THR A 39 -1.91 -1.90 -6.63
C THR A 39 -1.05 -1.77 -5.38
N GLN A 40 -1.29 -2.62 -4.39
CA GLN A 40 -0.65 -2.56 -3.07
C GLN A 40 0.02 -3.90 -2.77
N GLY A 41 1.29 -3.85 -2.35
CA GLY A 41 2.01 -5.03 -1.87
C GLY A 41 2.59 -4.78 -0.48
N GLY A 42 2.31 -5.70 0.46
CA GLY A 42 2.88 -5.62 1.81
C GLY A 42 4.36 -5.95 1.80
N GLY A 43 4.67 -7.18 1.37
CA GLY A 43 6.04 -7.67 1.29
C GLY A 43 6.31 -8.72 2.37
N GLU A 44 7.49 -8.70 2.96
CA GLU A 44 7.88 -9.58 4.06
C GLU A 44 7.45 -8.99 5.40
N GLY A 45 6.53 -9.64 6.10
CA GLY A 45 6.14 -9.25 7.46
C GLY A 45 4.66 -9.54 7.73
N GLU A 46 4.17 -9.03 8.85
CA GLU A 46 2.75 -9.00 9.17
C GLU A 46 2.18 -7.61 8.82
N ASP A 47 1.65 -7.49 7.60
CA ASP A 47 1.17 -6.22 7.05
C ASP A 47 -0.35 -6.04 7.22
N GLU A 48 -0.77 -4.80 7.46
CA GLU A 48 -2.16 -4.36 7.36
C GLU A 48 -2.35 -3.54 6.08
N ILE A 49 -3.12 -4.08 5.13
CA ILE A 49 -3.38 -3.43 3.84
C ILE A 49 -4.87 -3.15 3.70
N ILE A 50 -5.20 -1.87 3.54
CA ILE A 50 -6.57 -1.40 3.30
C ILE A 50 -6.63 -0.80 1.90
N GLY A 51 -7.29 -1.55 0.99
CA GLY A 51 -7.52 -1.18 -0.41
C GLY A 51 -8.11 0.22 -0.57
N GLY A 52 -9.24 0.46 0.10
CA GLY A 52 -9.97 1.72 -0.02
C GLY A 52 -11.17 1.58 -0.96
N ILE A 53 -11.56 2.69 -1.59
CA ILE A 53 -12.67 2.74 -2.55
C ILE A 53 -12.12 2.54 -3.96
N GLY A 54 -12.40 1.39 -4.56
CA GLY A 54 -12.03 1.11 -5.95
C GLY A 54 -11.90 -0.38 -6.21
N SER A 55 -11.34 -0.72 -7.36
CA SER A 55 -10.99 -2.10 -7.70
C SER A 55 -9.49 -2.32 -7.47
N ASP A 56 -9.14 -2.73 -6.26
CA ASP A 56 -7.74 -2.86 -5.85
C ASP A 56 -7.15 -4.25 -6.11
N LEU A 57 -5.84 -4.28 -6.35
CA LEU A 57 -5.02 -5.48 -6.34
C LEU A 57 -4.10 -5.47 -5.13
N LEU A 58 -4.31 -6.42 -4.21
CA LEU A 58 -3.50 -6.58 -3.00
C LEU A 58 -2.67 -7.86 -3.10
N THR A 59 -1.36 -7.79 -2.85
CA THR A 59 -0.43 -8.93 -2.96
C THR A 59 0.44 -9.12 -1.73
#